data_AF-A0A136LY70-F1
#
_entry.id   AF-A0A136LY70-F1
#
_cell.length_a   1.000
_cell.length_b   1.000
_cell.length_c   1.000
_cell.angle_alpha   90.00
_cell.angle_beta   90.00
_cell.angle_gamma   90.00
#
_symmetry.space_group_name_H-M   'P 1'
#
loop_
_entity.id
_entity.type
_entity.pdbx_description
1 polymer ?
#
loop_
_entity_poly.entity_id
_entity_poly.type
_entity_poly.pdbx_seq_one_letter_code
_entity_poly.pdbx_strand_id
1 'polypeptide(L)'
;MHAKKTALKLFVFAAGALFFIASVLLIGFLKDPSGTILGTVWCNGVSPCDNAGEPAVTVSGFIRISQINFTVYPEKREPAVNNWDTIAGVVIENCTTLNQFTYNNIATDTAGYGTINVPIANPVPDGDYRFFIRGYSHLNEEFNCYTLDTVSPDIDLYLEGKELLAGETSNTYDNYINSLDMSVLIGDLFTGSYLSDLNQDSEVNGLDFGNQIYNLFVSGD
;
A
#
# COMPACT_ATOMS: atom_id res chain seq x y z
N MET A 1 10.01 0.10 55.67
CA MET A 1 10.00 -0.39 54.27
C MET A 1 10.50 0.65 53.23
N HIS A 2 10.96 1.85 53.64
CA HIS A 2 11.41 2.89 52.71
C HIS A 2 12.91 2.89 52.35
N ALA A 3 13.80 2.31 53.18
CA ALA A 3 15.24 2.37 52.96
C ALA A 3 15.77 1.49 51.80
N LYS A 4 15.05 0.41 51.43
CA LYS A 4 15.49 -0.50 50.35
C LYS A 4 15.29 0.09 48.94
N LYS A 5 14.30 0.97 48.74
CA LYS A 5 14.02 1.55 47.41
C LYS A 5 15.02 2.66 47.02
N THR A 6 15.59 3.37 48.00
CA THR A 6 16.60 4.41 47.75
C THR A 6 17.97 3.83 47.42
N ALA A 7 18.38 2.73 48.08
CA ALA A 7 19.65 2.07 47.79
C ALA A 7 19.71 1.47 46.37
N LEU A 8 18.60 0.89 45.88
CA LEU A 8 18.53 0.32 44.53
C LEU A 8 18.61 1.41 43.44
N LYS A 9 17.97 2.56 43.65
CA LYS A 9 18.04 3.69 42.70
C LYS A 9 19.44 4.31 42.64
N LEU A 10 20.13 4.40 43.78
CA LEU A 10 21.51 4.90 43.82
C LEU A 10 22.48 3.94 43.11
N PHE A 11 22.28 2.63 43.24
CA PHE A 11 23.12 1.62 42.60
C PHE A 11 22.94 1.59 41.07
N VAL A 12 21.69 1.70 40.59
CA VAL A 12 21.40 1.77 39.14
C VAL A 12 21.96 3.06 38.52
N PHE A 13 21.89 4.17 39.24
CA PHE A 13 22.45 5.44 38.76
C PHE A 13 23.99 5.41 38.72
N ALA A 14 24.63 4.83 39.75
CA ALA A 14 26.09 4.67 39.78
C ALA A 14 26.59 3.70 38.70
N ALA A 15 25.87 2.60 38.45
CA ALA A 15 26.21 1.64 37.39
C ALA A 15 26.05 2.27 35.99
N GLY A 16 24.98 3.05 35.76
CA GLY A 16 24.77 3.76 34.49
C GLY A 16 25.83 4.83 34.23
N ALA A 17 26.22 5.59 35.26
CA ALA A 17 27.28 6.60 35.15
C ALA A 17 28.65 5.98 34.87
N LEU A 18 28.99 4.87 35.52
CA LEU A 18 30.22 4.12 35.25
C LEU A 18 30.25 3.53 33.84
N PHE A 19 29.12 3.03 33.35
CA PHE A 19 29.03 2.52 31.97
C PHE A 19 29.22 3.65 30.96
N PHE A 20 28.60 4.82 31.19
CA PHE A 20 28.72 5.96 30.28
C PHE A 20 30.14 6.53 30.26
N ILE A 21 30.81 6.63 31.41
CA ILE A 21 32.20 7.09 31.51
C ILE A 21 33.15 6.09 30.83
N ALA A 22 32.94 4.79 31.00
CA ALA A 22 33.72 3.77 30.30
C ALA A 22 33.53 3.82 28.78
N SER A 23 32.29 4.02 28.29
CA SER A 23 32.00 4.17 26.85
C SER A 23 32.67 5.40 26.25
N VAL A 24 32.61 6.55 26.94
CA VAL A 24 33.20 7.81 26.46
C VAL A 24 34.73 7.75 26.49
N LEU A 25 35.34 7.11 27.49
CA LEU A 25 36.79 6.86 27.53
C LEU A 25 37.23 5.88 26.43
N LEU A 26 36.46 4.83 26.16
CA LEU A 26 36.79 3.87 25.09
C LEU A 26 36.76 4.53 23.70
N ILE A 27 35.80 5.44 23.47
CA ILE A 27 35.73 6.22 22.22
C ILE A 27 36.84 7.28 22.16
N GLY A 28 37.22 7.86 23.30
CA GLY A 28 38.32 8.84 23.41
C GLY A 28 39.71 8.25 23.15
N PHE A 29 39.95 7.00 23.56
CA PHE A 29 41.23 6.30 23.29
C PHE A 29 41.33 5.69 21.89
N LEU A 30 40.23 5.64 21.12
CA LEU A 30 40.19 5.13 19.75
C LEU A 30 40.32 6.21 18.67
N LYS A 31 40.45 7.49 19.06
CA LYS A 31 40.73 8.58 18.13
C LYS A 31 42.17 9.07 18.29
N ASP A 32 42.94 8.99 17.21
CA ASP A 32 44.15 9.80 17.03
C ASP A 32 43.75 11.30 17.00
N PRO A 33 44.64 12.25 17.39
CA PRO A 33 44.41 13.70 17.28
C PRO A 33 43.92 14.23 15.92
N SER A 34 44.02 13.45 14.84
CA SER A 34 43.46 13.72 13.50
C SER A 34 41.99 13.32 13.31
N GLY A 35 41.37 12.67 14.30
CA GLY A 35 39.92 12.37 14.31
C GLY A 35 39.50 11.05 13.66
N THR A 36 40.43 10.21 13.20
CA THR A 36 40.13 8.90 12.61
C THR A 36 39.96 7.82 13.70
N ILE A 37 38.91 7.01 13.59
CA ILE A 37 38.64 5.88 14.50
C ILE A 37 39.57 4.74 14.11
N LEU A 38 40.35 4.21 15.05
CA LEU A 38 41.22 3.04 14.87
C LEU A 38 40.38 1.77 14.64
N GLY A 39 39.87 1.61 13.42
CA GLY A 39 39.45 0.32 12.89
C GLY A 39 40.70 -0.52 12.67
N THR A 40 40.83 -1.60 13.43
CA THR A 40 41.88 -2.61 13.24
C THR A 40 41.75 -3.23 11.86
N VAL A 41 42.58 -2.78 10.92
CA VAL A 41 42.80 -3.46 9.63
C VAL A 41 43.62 -4.73 9.92
N TRP A 42 42.94 -5.85 10.07
CA TRP A 42 43.56 -7.18 10.03
C TRP A 42 43.67 -7.62 8.58
N CYS A 43 44.81 -7.38 7.95
CA CYS A 43 45.20 -8.10 6.75
C CYS A 43 45.78 -9.46 7.17
N ASN A 44 45.41 -10.53 6.48
CA ASN A 44 45.81 -11.92 6.72
C ASN A 44 47.35 -12.15 6.66
N GLY A 45 48.11 -11.64 7.63
CA GLY A 45 49.48 -12.05 7.93
C GLY A 45 50.59 -11.58 6.97
N VAL A 46 50.39 -10.55 6.13
CA VAL A 46 51.44 -10.02 5.27
C VAL A 46 51.46 -8.49 5.29
N SER A 47 52.60 -7.92 5.66
CA SER A 47 52.92 -6.48 5.72
C SER A 47 54.08 -6.19 4.75
N PRO A 48 54.12 -5.03 4.07
CA PRO A 48 53.23 -3.87 4.20
C PRO A 48 52.06 -3.89 3.21
N CYS A 49 50.91 -3.39 3.66
CA CYS A 49 49.72 -3.20 2.82
C CYS A 49 49.94 -1.93 1.98
N ASP A 50 50.09 -2.11 0.66
CA ASP A 50 49.99 -0.98 -0.26
C ASP A 50 48.61 -0.35 -0.06
N ASN A 51 48.57 0.94 0.27
CA ASN A 51 47.36 1.76 0.31
C ASN A 51 46.87 2.01 -1.14
N ALA A 52 46.59 0.94 -1.88
CA ALA A 52 45.72 1.04 -3.04
C ALA A 52 44.34 1.37 -2.46
N GLY A 53 43.97 2.66 -2.55
CA GLY A 53 42.70 3.16 -2.03
C GLY A 53 41.59 2.20 -2.42
N GLU A 54 40.92 1.64 -1.41
CA GLU A 54 39.80 0.74 -1.67
C GLU A 54 38.83 1.45 -2.62
N PRO A 55 38.40 0.79 -3.71
CA PRO A 55 37.48 1.42 -4.64
C PRO A 55 36.23 1.84 -3.85
N ALA A 56 35.82 3.10 -4.02
CA ALA A 56 34.64 3.62 -3.39
C ALA A 56 33.46 2.67 -3.64
N VAL A 57 32.93 2.07 -2.57
CA VAL A 57 31.73 1.25 -2.64
C VAL A 57 30.56 2.20 -2.79
N THR A 58 30.12 2.41 -4.04
CA THR A 58 28.92 3.19 -4.33
C THR A 58 27.70 2.35 -3.94
N VAL A 59 27.08 2.65 -2.80
CA VAL A 59 25.75 2.13 -2.47
C VAL A 59 24.74 2.93 -3.29
N SER A 60 24.36 2.42 -4.45
CA SER A 60 23.24 2.96 -5.21
C SER A 60 21.93 2.56 -4.52
N GLY A 61 21.41 3.43 -3.66
CA GLY A 61 20.03 3.33 -3.20
C GLY A 61 19.11 3.62 -4.39
N PHE A 62 18.39 2.61 -4.88
CA PHE A 62 17.30 2.83 -5.83
C PHE A 62 16.08 3.27 -5.03
N ILE A 63 15.73 4.55 -5.12
CA ILE A 63 14.40 5.00 -4.72
C ILE A 63 13.44 4.45 -5.79
N ARG A 64 12.31 3.89 -5.37
CA ARG A 64 11.30 3.28 -6.24
C ARG A 64 9.93 3.58 -5.66
N ILE A 65 8.93 3.62 -6.51
CA ILE A 65 7.54 3.63 -6.07
C ILE A 65 7.27 2.30 -5.37
N SER A 66 7.00 2.36 -4.06
CA SER A 66 6.74 1.20 -3.23
C SER A 66 5.27 1.02 -2.90
N GLN A 67 4.53 2.13 -2.84
CA GLN A 67 3.12 2.17 -2.46
C GLN A 67 2.36 3.19 -3.31
N ILE A 68 1.10 2.88 -3.57
CA ILE A 68 0.16 3.77 -4.25
C ILE A 68 -1.15 3.67 -3.48
N ASN A 69 -1.72 4.80 -3.07
CA ASN A 69 -2.93 4.84 -2.26
C ASN A 69 -4.12 5.26 -3.12
N PHE A 70 -5.28 4.73 -2.80
CA PHE A 70 -6.51 5.08 -3.50
C PHE A 70 -7.68 4.99 -2.55
N THR A 71 -8.78 5.65 -2.91
CA THR A 71 -10.06 5.50 -2.22
C THR A 71 -11.12 5.19 -3.26
N VAL A 72 -11.97 4.24 -2.95
CA VAL A 72 -13.14 3.89 -3.76
C VAL A 72 -14.42 4.19 -3.00
N TYR A 73 -15.44 4.58 -3.73
CA TYR A 73 -16.78 4.79 -3.18
C TYR A 73 -17.75 3.90 -3.95
N PRO A 74 -17.92 2.64 -3.53
CA PRO A 74 -18.96 1.80 -4.09
C PRO A 74 -20.31 2.47 -3.84
N GLU A 75 -21.14 2.59 -4.86
CA GLU A 75 -22.45 3.23 -4.70
C GLU A 75 -23.44 2.33 -3.93
N LYS A 76 -24.60 2.92 -3.57
CA LYS A 76 -25.78 2.21 -3.02
C LYS A 76 -25.53 1.36 -1.77
N ARG A 77 -24.50 1.69 -0.99
CA ARG A 77 -24.19 1.05 0.30
C ARG A 77 -25.24 1.34 1.37
N GLU A 78 -25.58 0.34 2.17
CA GLU A 78 -26.48 0.45 3.32
C GLU A 78 -25.83 -0.18 4.56
N PRO A 79 -25.44 0.62 5.58
CA PRO A 79 -25.57 2.07 5.66
C PRO A 79 -24.63 2.82 4.70
N ALA A 80 -25.01 4.02 4.27
CA ALA A 80 -24.22 4.81 3.31
C ALA A 80 -22.87 5.35 3.83
N VAL A 81 -22.61 5.26 5.14
CA VAL A 81 -21.41 5.82 5.79
C VAL A 81 -20.64 4.71 6.48
N ASN A 82 -19.32 4.68 6.27
CA ASN A 82 -18.40 3.65 6.79
C ASN A 82 -18.76 2.22 6.32
N ASN A 83 -19.19 2.08 5.07
CA ASN A 83 -19.50 0.81 4.42
C ASN A 83 -18.95 0.78 2.98
N TRP A 84 -17.78 1.39 2.77
CA TRP A 84 -17.15 1.49 1.45
C TRP A 84 -16.07 0.43 1.24
N ASP A 85 -15.95 -0.53 2.15
CA ASP A 85 -15.05 -1.66 1.98
C ASP A 85 -15.47 -2.50 0.78
N THR A 86 -14.49 -2.87 -0.03
CA THR A 86 -14.64 -3.72 -1.19
C THR A 86 -13.33 -4.45 -1.48
N ILE A 87 -13.40 -5.41 -2.40
CA ILE A 87 -12.21 -6.00 -2.99
C ILE A 87 -12.03 -5.34 -4.36
N ALA A 88 -10.93 -4.60 -4.51
CA ALA A 88 -10.63 -3.85 -5.72
C ALA A 88 -9.65 -4.57 -6.65
N GLY A 89 -9.88 -4.44 -7.95
CA GLY A 89 -8.88 -4.59 -9.00
C GLY A 89 -8.44 -3.20 -9.48
N VAL A 90 -7.14 -3.03 -9.69
CA VAL A 90 -6.56 -1.79 -10.18
C VAL A 90 -5.63 -2.11 -11.36
N VAL A 91 -5.86 -1.45 -12.48
CA VAL A 91 -4.93 -1.43 -13.61
C VAL A 91 -4.32 -0.04 -13.69
N ILE A 92 -2.99 0.00 -13.74
CA ILE A 92 -2.21 1.22 -13.92
C ILE A 92 -1.66 1.17 -15.34
N GLU A 93 -2.10 2.07 -16.20
CA GLU A 93 -1.64 2.14 -17.59
C GLU A 93 -0.83 3.42 -17.80
N ASN A 94 0.32 3.31 -18.44
CA ASN A 94 1.12 4.48 -18.79
C ASN A 94 0.37 5.32 -19.85
N CYS A 95 0.26 6.63 -19.65
CA CYS A 95 -0.53 7.49 -20.54
C CYS A 95 0.09 7.66 -21.94
N THR A 96 1.35 7.28 -22.13
CA THR A 96 2.09 7.45 -23.38
C THR A 96 2.49 6.15 -24.05
N THR A 97 2.51 5.04 -23.31
CA THR A 97 2.93 3.72 -23.78
C THR A 97 1.89 2.68 -23.40
N LEU A 98 1.84 1.54 -24.09
CA LEU A 98 0.90 0.45 -23.77
C LEU A 98 1.34 -0.41 -22.57
N ASN A 99 2.21 0.12 -21.69
CA ASN A 99 2.67 -0.59 -20.51
C ASN A 99 1.60 -0.53 -19.43
N GLN A 100 1.17 -1.70 -18.96
CA GLN A 100 0.15 -1.83 -17.93
C GLN A 100 0.65 -2.68 -16.75
N PHE A 101 0.19 -2.31 -15.55
CA PHE A 101 0.42 -3.03 -14.32
C PHE A 101 -0.92 -3.37 -13.69
N THR A 102 -1.19 -4.64 -13.46
CA THR A 102 -2.47 -5.10 -12.90
C THR A 102 -2.27 -5.62 -11.49
N TYR A 103 -3.10 -5.13 -10.58
CA TYR A 103 -3.16 -5.53 -9.19
C TYR A 103 -4.59 -5.94 -8.86
N ASN A 104 -4.77 -7.17 -8.40
CA ASN A 104 -6.08 -7.72 -8.09
C ASN A 104 -6.18 -8.03 -6.60
N ASN A 105 -7.42 -8.12 -6.12
CA ASN A 105 -7.73 -8.51 -4.75
C ASN A 105 -7.15 -7.57 -3.69
N ILE A 106 -7.19 -6.27 -3.95
CA ILE A 106 -6.80 -5.25 -2.98
C ILE A 106 -8.00 -4.98 -2.08
N ALA A 107 -7.94 -5.43 -0.83
CA ALA A 107 -8.99 -5.11 0.14
C ALA A 107 -8.91 -3.63 0.53
N THR A 108 -10.05 -2.96 0.54
CA THR A 108 -10.20 -1.60 1.08
C THR A 108 -10.82 -1.65 2.48
N ASP A 109 -10.61 -0.60 3.26
CA ASP A 109 -11.25 -0.46 4.57
C ASP A 109 -12.67 0.13 4.46
N THR A 110 -13.35 0.28 5.61
CA THR A 110 -14.72 0.80 5.67
C THR A 110 -14.86 2.24 5.15
N ALA A 111 -13.76 2.98 5.05
CA ALA A 111 -13.68 4.31 4.45
C ALA A 111 -13.27 4.24 2.96
N GLY A 112 -13.25 3.05 2.37
CA GLY A 112 -12.94 2.84 0.97
C GLY A 112 -11.44 2.92 0.65
N TYR A 113 -10.58 3.08 1.65
CA TYR A 113 -9.16 3.30 1.46
C TYR A 113 -8.44 1.98 1.17
N GLY A 114 -7.63 1.97 0.11
CA GLY A 114 -6.79 0.85 -0.30
C GLY A 114 -5.35 1.28 -0.60
N THR A 115 -4.42 0.34 -0.42
CA THR A 115 -2.99 0.54 -0.74
C THR A 115 -2.49 -0.58 -1.62
N ILE A 116 -1.91 -0.22 -2.77
CA ILE A 116 -1.17 -1.12 -3.65
C ILE A 116 0.26 -1.19 -3.16
N ASN A 117 0.74 -2.38 -2.82
CA ASN A 117 2.16 -2.60 -2.53
C ASN A 117 2.88 -3.02 -3.82
N VAL A 118 3.69 -2.13 -4.37
CA VAL A 118 4.44 -2.37 -5.62
C VAL A 118 5.59 -3.33 -5.35
N PRO A 119 5.65 -4.51 -6.00
CA PRO A 119 6.72 -5.47 -5.78
C PRO A 119 8.08 -4.93 -6.22
N ILE A 120 9.11 -5.11 -5.39
CA ILE A 120 10.49 -4.73 -5.72
C ILE A 120 10.98 -5.41 -7.02
N ALA A 121 10.50 -6.63 -7.28
CA ALA A 121 10.85 -7.41 -8.46
C ALA A 121 10.23 -6.86 -9.76
N ASN A 122 9.14 -6.08 -9.66
CA ASN A 122 8.47 -5.46 -10.80
C ASN A 122 8.02 -4.04 -10.42
N PRO A 123 8.96 -3.10 -10.29
CA PRO A 123 8.67 -1.74 -9.88
C PRO A 123 7.95 -1.00 -11.01
N VAL A 124 7.01 -0.13 -10.64
CA VAL A 124 6.43 0.85 -11.57
C VAL A 124 7.52 1.91 -11.84
N PRO A 125 7.92 2.16 -13.10
CA PRO A 125 8.85 3.23 -13.44
C PRO A 125 8.23 4.62 -13.23
N ASP A 126 9.07 5.64 -13.17
CA ASP A 126 8.62 7.03 -13.18
C ASP A 126 7.95 7.35 -14.53
N GLY A 127 6.86 8.11 -14.49
CA GLY A 127 6.11 8.51 -15.67
C GLY A 127 4.68 8.91 -15.37
N ASP A 128 3.93 9.22 -16.42
CA ASP A 128 2.52 9.57 -16.32
C ASP A 128 1.64 8.34 -16.52
N TYR A 129 0.71 8.10 -15.59
CA TYR A 129 -0.14 6.93 -15.54
C TYR A 129 -1.60 7.28 -15.27
N ARG A 130 -2.50 6.59 -15.94
CA ARG A 130 -3.93 6.57 -15.61
C ARG A 130 -4.28 5.29 -14.88
N PHE A 131 -5.33 5.38 -14.07
CA PHE A 131 -5.76 4.29 -13.21
C PHE A 131 -7.15 3.86 -13.63
N PHE A 132 -7.33 2.55 -13.74
CA PHE A 132 -8.62 1.92 -13.91
C PHE A 132 -8.91 1.15 -12.64
N ILE A 133 -9.90 1.57 -11.89
CA ILE A 133 -10.26 0.93 -10.63
C ILE A 133 -11.61 0.28 -10.77
N ARG A 134 -11.71 -0.89 -10.17
CA ARG A 134 -12.92 -1.68 -10.16
C ARG A 134 -13.12 -2.34 -8.82
N GLY A 135 -14.33 -2.26 -8.29
CA GLY A 135 -14.77 -3.04 -7.12
C GLY A 135 -15.41 -4.36 -7.54
N TYR A 136 -15.47 -5.33 -6.63
CA TYR A 136 -16.28 -6.53 -6.85
C TYR A 136 -17.73 -6.13 -7.14
N SER A 137 -18.28 -6.64 -8.24
CA SER A 137 -19.64 -6.34 -8.69
C SER A 137 -19.88 -4.92 -9.18
N HIS A 138 -18.81 -4.17 -9.41
CA HIS A 138 -18.88 -2.81 -9.94
C HIS A 138 -18.26 -2.75 -11.32
N LEU A 139 -18.73 -1.77 -12.09
CA LEU A 139 -18.11 -1.37 -13.34
C LEU A 139 -16.71 -0.80 -13.10
N ASN A 140 -15.87 -0.89 -14.12
CA ASN A 140 -14.56 -0.28 -14.14
C ASN A 140 -14.69 1.24 -14.34
N GLU A 141 -13.86 2.00 -13.64
CA GLU A 141 -13.83 3.45 -13.70
C GLU A 141 -12.42 3.94 -14.04
N GLU A 142 -12.29 4.77 -15.09
CA GLU A 142 -11.04 5.44 -15.48
C GLU A 142 -10.85 6.72 -14.65
N PHE A 143 -9.66 6.88 -14.06
CA PHE A 143 -9.21 8.08 -13.37
C PHE A 143 -8.20 8.84 -14.23
N ASN A 144 -7.93 10.10 -13.88
CA ASN A 144 -7.07 10.96 -14.68
C ASN A 144 -5.63 10.44 -14.76
N CYS A 145 -4.88 11.03 -15.68
CA CYS A 145 -3.45 10.81 -15.81
C CYS A 145 -2.69 11.57 -14.71
N TYR A 146 -1.85 10.88 -13.96
CA TYR A 146 -1.04 11.40 -12.87
C TYR A 146 0.43 11.08 -13.05
N THR A 147 1.30 12.01 -12.66
CA THR A 147 2.73 11.77 -12.61
C THR A 147 3.09 10.95 -11.37
N LEU A 148 3.61 9.76 -11.60
CA LEU A 148 4.26 8.91 -10.61
C LEU A 148 5.77 9.12 -10.68
N ASP A 149 6.40 9.48 -9.57
CA ASP A 149 7.85 9.60 -9.50
C ASP A 149 8.44 9.08 -8.18
N THR A 150 9.75 8.90 -8.17
CA THR A 150 10.48 8.43 -6.99
C THR A 150 10.51 9.41 -5.81
N VAL A 151 10.17 10.68 -5.99
CA VAL A 151 10.24 11.73 -4.95
C VAL A 151 8.91 11.83 -4.19
N SER A 152 7.80 11.61 -4.88
CA SER A 152 6.44 11.54 -4.35
C SER A 152 5.76 10.27 -4.88
N PRO A 153 6.15 9.08 -4.38
CA PRO A 153 5.70 7.81 -4.94
C PRO A 153 4.23 7.52 -4.67
N ASP A 154 3.65 8.18 -3.66
CA ASP A 154 2.26 8.03 -3.31
C ASP A 154 1.41 8.99 -4.16
N ILE A 155 0.48 8.43 -4.92
CA ILE A 155 -0.65 9.17 -5.48
C ILE A 155 -1.83 8.97 -4.56
N ASP A 156 -2.63 10.02 -4.40
CA ASP A 156 -3.90 9.97 -3.72
C ASP A 156 -5.04 10.23 -4.70
N LEU A 157 -5.72 9.14 -5.09
CA LEU A 157 -6.89 9.19 -5.97
C LEU A 157 -8.18 9.61 -5.24
N TYR A 158 -8.14 9.79 -3.92
CA TYR A 158 -9.27 10.22 -3.09
C TYR A 158 -9.94 11.50 -3.61
N LEU A 159 -9.15 12.43 -4.17
CA LEU A 159 -9.61 13.77 -4.55
C LEU A 159 -10.52 13.78 -5.79
N GLU A 160 -10.61 12.70 -6.55
CA GLU A 160 -11.52 12.63 -7.70
C GLU A 160 -12.99 12.41 -7.29
N GLY A 161 -13.25 11.84 -6.11
CA GLY A 161 -14.62 11.67 -5.59
C GLY A 161 -15.56 10.88 -6.50
N LYS A 162 -15.03 9.97 -7.33
CA LYS A 162 -15.80 9.12 -8.23
C LYS A 162 -16.39 7.94 -7.49
N GLU A 163 -17.65 7.62 -7.79
CA GLU A 163 -18.32 6.42 -7.29
C GLU A 163 -18.12 5.26 -8.27
N LEU A 164 -17.94 4.05 -7.74
CA LEU A 164 -17.96 2.84 -8.56
C LEU A 164 -19.41 2.41 -8.71
N LEU A 165 -19.88 2.23 -9.95
CA LEU A 165 -21.27 1.88 -10.25
C LEU A 165 -21.51 0.38 -10.05
N ALA A 166 -22.54 0.02 -9.29
CA ALA A 166 -22.84 -1.36 -8.92
C ALA A 166 -23.67 -2.07 -10.00
N GLY A 167 -23.50 -3.38 -10.13
CA GLY A 167 -24.40 -4.24 -10.90
C GLY A 167 -23.73 -5.24 -11.84
N GLU A 168 -22.41 -5.22 -12.00
CA GLU A 168 -21.68 -6.18 -12.86
C GLU A 168 -21.34 -7.46 -12.07
N THR A 169 -22.37 -8.23 -11.72
CA THR A 169 -22.26 -9.40 -10.84
C THR A 169 -21.91 -10.69 -11.56
N SER A 170 -21.80 -10.71 -12.90
CA SER A 170 -21.47 -11.94 -13.61
C SER A 170 -19.99 -12.32 -13.45
N ASN A 171 -19.69 -13.62 -13.57
CA ASN A 171 -18.31 -14.11 -13.58
C ASN A 171 -17.55 -13.72 -14.86
N THR A 172 -18.28 -13.25 -15.88
CA THR A 172 -17.71 -12.78 -17.14
C THR A 172 -17.73 -11.27 -17.10
N TYR A 173 -16.60 -10.70 -16.72
CA TYR A 173 -16.50 -9.27 -16.60
C TYR A 173 -16.31 -8.61 -17.96
N ASP A 174 -17.38 -8.00 -18.46
CA ASP A 174 -17.47 -7.34 -19.77
C ASP A 174 -17.61 -5.82 -19.66
N ASN A 175 -17.53 -5.27 -18.45
CA ASN A 175 -17.69 -3.85 -18.14
C ASN A 175 -19.05 -3.30 -18.61
N TYR A 176 -20.09 -4.14 -18.62
CA TYR A 176 -21.43 -3.78 -19.07
C TYR A 176 -22.55 -4.51 -18.33
N ILE A 177 -23.39 -3.76 -17.61
CA ILE A 177 -24.48 -4.36 -16.82
C ILE A 177 -25.62 -4.77 -17.73
N ASN A 178 -25.90 -6.07 -17.78
CA ASN A 178 -26.93 -6.63 -18.66
C ASN A 178 -27.72 -7.77 -17.99
N SER A 179 -28.55 -8.45 -18.78
CA SER A 179 -29.42 -9.52 -18.26
C SER A 179 -28.64 -10.74 -17.74
N LEU A 180 -27.38 -10.92 -18.17
CA LEU A 180 -26.53 -11.98 -17.65
C LEU A 180 -26.17 -11.71 -16.18
N ASP A 181 -25.77 -10.49 -15.85
CA ASP A 181 -25.49 -10.10 -14.45
C ASP A 181 -26.74 -10.28 -13.59
N MET A 182 -27.89 -9.84 -14.12
CA MET A 182 -29.17 -9.97 -13.42
C MET A 182 -29.57 -11.42 -13.17
N SER A 183 -29.24 -12.34 -14.07
CA SER A 183 -29.50 -13.77 -13.86
C SER A 183 -28.68 -14.33 -12.69
N VAL A 184 -27.47 -13.81 -12.45
CA VAL A 184 -26.64 -14.19 -11.31
C VAL A 184 -27.25 -13.68 -10.01
N LEU A 185 -27.61 -12.38 -9.95
CA LEU A 185 -28.22 -11.82 -8.76
C LEU A 185 -29.54 -12.53 -8.39
N ILE A 186 -30.38 -12.85 -9.37
CA ILE A 186 -31.62 -13.62 -9.15
C ILE A 186 -31.31 -15.01 -8.59
N GLY A 187 -30.24 -15.65 -9.07
CA GLY A 187 -29.79 -16.95 -8.57
C GLY A 187 -29.33 -16.92 -7.11
N ASP A 188 -28.83 -15.78 -6.66
CA ASP A 188 -28.29 -15.56 -5.32
C ASP A 188 -29.30 -14.91 -4.35
N LEU A 189 -30.56 -14.71 -4.74
CA LEU A 189 -31.59 -14.15 -3.85
C LEU A 189 -31.70 -14.95 -2.53
N PHE A 190 -31.80 -14.22 -1.42
CA PHE A 190 -31.85 -14.74 -0.04
C PHE A 190 -30.58 -15.48 0.40
N THR A 191 -29.44 -15.15 -0.21
CA THR A 191 -28.11 -15.63 0.22
C THR A 191 -27.30 -14.47 0.82
N GLY A 192 -26.16 -14.79 1.44
CA GLY A 192 -25.16 -13.80 1.85
C GLY A 192 -24.00 -13.69 0.86
N SER A 193 -24.29 -13.79 -0.44
CA SER A 193 -23.27 -13.71 -1.50
C SER A 193 -22.69 -12.31 -1.56
N TYR A 194 -21.43 -12.13 -1.15
CA TYR A 194 -20.75 -10.84 -1.16
C TYR A 194 -20.76 -10.15 -2.53
N LEU A 195 -20.73 -10.95 -3.61
CA LEU A 195 -20.76 -10.46 -4.99
C LEU A 195 -22.16 -9.91 -5.32
N SER A 196 -23.24 -10.61 -4.97
CA SER A 196 -24.59 -10.18 -5.33
C SER A 196 -25.25 -9.25 -4.32
N ASP A 197 -24.66 -9.12 -3.13
CA ASP A 197 -25.04 -8.17 -2.08
C ASP A 197 -24.45 -6.79 -2.43
N LEU A 198 -25.14 -6.05 -3.30
CA LEU A 198 -24.65 -4.78 -3.84
C LEU A 198 -24.64 -3.69 -2.77
N ASN A 199 -25.61 -3.69 -1.85
CA ASN A 199 -25.68 -2.71 -0.77
C ASN A 199 -24.86 -3.10 0.48
N GLN A 200 -24.35 -4.32 0.55
CA GLN A 200 -23.55 -4.87 1.66
C GLN A 200 -24.32 -4.88 2.99
N ASP A 201 -25.61 -5.24 2.94
CA ASP A 201 -26.46 -5.38 4.13
C ASP A 201 -26.46 -6.81 4.71
N SER A 202 -25.63 -7.70 4.14
CA SER A 202 -25.46 -9.13 4.46
C SER A 202 -26.52 -10.07 3.88
N GLU A 203 -27.50 -9.58 3.11
CA GLU A 203 -28.51 -10.42 2.47
C GLU A 203 -28.90 -9.91 1.07
N VAL A 204 -28.67 -10.74 0.05
CA VAL A 204 -29.12 -10.44 -1.32
C VAL A 204 -30.64 -10.43 -1.39
N ASN A 205 -31.22 -9.26 -1.62
CA ASN A 205 -32.67 -9.09 -1.59
C ASN A 205 -33.18 -8.11 -2.67
N GLY A 206 -34.43 -7.66 -2.52
CA GLY A 206 -35.06 -6.76 -3.48
C GLY A 206 -34.37 -5.40 -3.61
N LEU A 207 -33.59 -4.97 -2.61
CA LEU A 207 -32.78 -3.76 -2.67
C LEU A 207 -31.63 -3.93 -3.67
N ASP A 208 -30.90 -5.04 -3.64
CA ASP A 208 -29.82 -5.31 -4.61
C ASP A 208 -30.36 -5.43 -6.03
N PHE A 209 -31.50 -6.09 -6.18
CA PHE A 209 -32.18 -6.16 -7.48
C PHE A 209 -32.58 -4.76 -7.98
N GLY A 210 -33.06 -3.88 -7.10
CA GLY A 210 -33.34 -2.48 -7.42
C GLY A 210 -32.09 -1.69 -7.82
N ASN A 211 -30.97 -1.91 -7.11
CA ASN A 211 -29.67 -1.28 -7.42
C ASN A 211 -29.15 -1.73 -8.79
N GLN A 212 -29.24 -3.01 -9.11
CA GLN A 212 -28.81 -3.50 -10.43
C GLN A 212 -29.69 -2.99 -11.56
N ILE A 213 -31.01 -2.90 -11.36
CA ILE A 213 -31.93 -2.30 -12.34
C ILE A 213 -31.59 -0.83 -12.60
N TYR A 214 -31.18 -0.10 -11.57
CA TYR A 214 -30.85 1.32 -11.68
C TYR A 214 -29.75 1.58 -12.71
N ASN A 215 -28.77 0.67 -12.83
CA ASN A 215 -27.68 0.76 -13.81
C ASN A 215 -27.79 -0.23 -14.97
N LEU A 216 -28.98 -0.80 -15.21
CA LEU A 216 -29.14 -1.73 -16.32
C LEU A 216 -28.82 -1.05 -17.66
N PHE A 217 -27.99 -1.70 -18.48
CA PHE A 217 -27.47 -1.19 -19.76
C PHE A 217 -26.49 -0.02 -19.64
N VAL A 218 -25.82 0.12 -18.49
CA VAL A 218 -24.69 1.03 -18.32
C VAL A 218 -23.38 0.28 -18.59
N SER A 219 -22.47 0.92 -19.32
CA SER A 219 -21.08 0.48 -19.50
C SER A 219 -20.16 1.30 -18.60
N GLY A 220 -19.08 0.68 -18.13
CA GLY A 220 -17.97 1.40 -17.50
C GLY A 220 -16.94 1.89 -18.51
N ASP A 221 -15.81 2.36 -17.98
CA ASP A 221 -14.82 3.20 -18.69
C ASP A 221 -13.42 2.57 -18.77
#